data_AF-A0A2E3VX30-F1
#
_entry.id   AF-A0A2E3VX30-F1
#
_cell.length_a   1.000
_cell.length_b   1.000
_cell.length_c   1.000
_cell.angle_alpha   90.00
_cell.angle_beta   90.00
_cell.angle_gamma   90.00
#
_symmetry.space_group_name_H-M   'P 1'
#
loop_
_entity.id
_entity.type
_entity.pdbx_description
1 polymer ?
#
loop_
_entity_poly.entity_id
_entity_poly.type
_entity_poly.pdbx_seq_one_letter_code
_entity_poly.pdbx_strand_id
1 'polypeptide(L)'
;MNKLLFSLLGASVALNFYLVKVDVVVKDDLDEEYHEPAPIDQISVAQAGIRKGESNCPPCEKQVKCTGSKDIVKNQKLDEETISKVTKQFEQDSQRFFEYTLNLSSDQIDVYYQLKEERIKEITEYLNRKYGQASTVTLTTDEMLEMAKIDKDYDGMLKEVFGETSFNDYQKFRENFNKKLIEDGKMEYLIQF
;
A
#
# COMPACT_ATOMS: atom_id res chain seq x y z
N MET A 1 -5.54 -57.32 19.11
CA MET A 1 -4.73 -56.63 18.07
C MET A 1 -5.55 -55.93 16.98
N ASN A 2 -6.87 -55.68 17.14
CA ASN A 2 -7.68 -55.06 16.07
C ASN A 2 -7.83 -53.53 16.14
N LYS A 3 -7.55 -52.88 17.28
CA LYS A 3 -7.77 -51.43 17.42
C LYS A 3 -6.77 -50.56 16.66
N LEU A 4 -5.52 -51.03 16.52
CA LEU A 4 -4.45 -50.35 15.77
C LEU A 4 -4.66 -50.39 14.26
N LEU A 5 -5.24 -51.47 13.74
CA LEU A 5 -5.57 -51.60 12.32
C LEU A 5 -6.67 -50.62 11.90
N PHE A 6 -7.71 -50.43 12.73
CA PHE A 6 -8.77 -49.47 12.43
C PHE A 6 -8.31 -48.01 12.51
N SER A 7 -7.39 -47.66 13.41
CA SER A 7 -6.83 -46.30 13.48
C SER A 7 -5.93 -46.00 12.29
N LEU A 8 -5.14 -46.97 11.80
CA LEU A 8 -4.30 -46.79 10.62
C LEU A 8 -5.13 -46.68 9.33
N LEU A 9 -6.21 -47.47 9.22
CA LEU A 9 -7.12 -47.39 8.09
C LEU A 9 -7.85 -46.03 8.04
N GLY A 10 -8.29 -45.53 9.20
CA GLY A 10 -8.95 -44.23 9.32
C GLY A 10 -8.05 -43.06 8.91
N ALA A 11 -6.77 -43.09 9.32
CA ALA A 11 -5.80 -42.09 8.92
C ALA A 11 -5.49 -42.11 7.41
N SER A 12 -5.43 -43.30 6.80
CA SER A 12 -5.18 -43.46 5.36
C SER A 12 -6.34 -42.94 4.50
N VAL A 13 -7.59 -43.16 4.93
CA VAL A 13 -8.77 -42.64 4.22
C VAL A 13 -8.88 -41.11 4.37
N ALA A 14 -8.57 -40.56 5.54
CA ALA A 14 -8.58 -39.11 5.77
C ALA A 14 -7.49 -38.39 4.95
N LEU A 15 -6.30 -38.97 4.82
CA LEU A 15 -5.22 -38.42 3.99
C LEU A 15 -5.59 -38.44 2.49
N ASN A 16 -6.23 -39.52 2.01
CA ASN A 16 -6.72 -39.58 0.63
C ASN A 16 -7.81 -38.54 0.36
N PHE A 17 -8.75 -38.30 1.29
CA PHE A 17 -9.75 -37.24 1.13
C PHE A 17 -9.16 -35.83 1.20
N TYR A 18 -8.11 -35.62 1.98
CA TYR A 18 -7.35 -34.37 1.97
C TYR A 18 -6.71 -34.15 0.60
N LEU A 19 -5.99 -35.15 0.07
CA LEU A 19 -5.34 -35.06 -1.25
C LEU A 19 -6.34 -34.90 -2.41
N VAL A 20 -7.52 -35.51 -2.34
CA VAL A 20 -8.57 -35.36 -3.38
C VAL A 20 -9.25 -33.99 -3.32
N LYS A 21 -9.21 -33.27 -2.19
CA LYS A 21 -9.72 -31.88 -2.08
C LYS A 21 -8.69 -30.82 -2.41
N VAL A 22 -7.41 -31.18 -2.43
CA VAL A 22 -6.38 -30.30 -2.98
C VAL A 22 -6.30 -30.60 -4.47
N ASP A 23 -7.23 -30.05 -5.24
CA ASP A 23 -6.93 -29.67 -6.62
C ASP A 23 -5.81 -28.62 -6.53
N VAL A 24 -4.56 -29.08 -6.40
CA VAL A 24 -3.41 -28.25 -6.75
C VAL A 24 -3.46 -28.13 -8.26
N VAL A 25 -4.27 -27.19 -8.72
CA VAL A 25 -4.06 -26.57 -10.02
C VAL A 25 -2.76 -25.79 -9.87
N VAL A 26 -1.62 -26.49 -10.06
CA VAL A 26 -0.38 -25.84 -10.45
C VAL A 26 -0.66 -25.28 -11.84
N LYS A 27 -1.10 -24.03 -11.89
CA LYS A 27 -0.93 -23.24 -13.10
C LYS A 27 0.49 -22.72 -13.06
N ASP A 28 1.36 -23.41 -13.81
CA ASP A 28 2.51 -22.80 -14.44
C ASP A 28 1.98 -21.76 -15.44
N ASP A 29 1.74 -20.52 -14.99
CA ASP A 29 1.60 -19.38 -15.87
C ASP A 29 2.93 -18.60 -15.82
N LEU A 30 3.95 -19.22 -16.40
CA LEU A 30 5.27 -18.65 -16.70
C LEU A 30 5.21 -17.78 -17.98
N ASP A 31 4.10 -17.06 -18.19
CA ASP A 31 3.84 -16.20 -19.35
C ASP A 31 3.05 -14.92 -18.96
N GLU A 32 3.25 -14.37 -17.76
CA GLU A 32 2.83 -12.99 -17.49
C GLU A 32 3.82 -12.03 -18.16
N GLU A 33 3.48 -11.65 -19.39
CA GLU A 33 3.94 -10.41 -20.02
C GLU A 33 3.86 -9.28 -18.97
N TYR A 34 5.02 -8.69 -18.67
CA TYR A 34 5.14 -7.61 -17.70
C TYR A 34 4.25 -6.45 -18.15
N HIS A 35 3.04 -6.36 -17.61
CA HIS A 35 2.24 -5.15 -17.74
C HIS A 35 2.81 -4.13 -16.76
N GLU A 36 3.64 -3.23 -17.29
CA GLU A 36 3.94 -1.97 -16.63
C GLU A 36 2.63 -1.38 -16.11
N PRO A 37 2.56 -0.91 -14.84
CA PRO A 37 1.39 -0.16 -14.41
C PRO A 37 1.29 1.08 -15.30
N ALA A 38 0.29 1.06 -16.20
CA ALA A 38 0.00 2.20 -17.06
C ALA A 38 -0.16 3.44 -16.17
N PRO A 39 0.47 4.58 -16.51
CA PRO A 39 0.28 5.81 -15.76
C PRO A 39 -1.21 6.12 -15.72
N ILE A 40 -1.79 6.15 -14.51
CA ILE A 40 -3.18 6.53 -14.28
C ILE A 40 -3.28 8.05 -14.41
N ASP A 41 -3.23 8.53 -15.65
CA ASP A 41 -3.79 9.82 -16.05
C ASP A 41 -4.97 9.56 -16.98
N GLN A 42 -5.99 8.88 -16.45
CA GLN A 42 -7.32 8.91 -17.07
C GLN A 42 -8.05 10.16 -16.59
N ILE A 43 -7.79 11.29 -17.24
CA ILE A 43 -8.68 12.44 -17.20
C ILE A 43 -9.98 11.97 -17.87
N SER A 44 -11.01 11.70 -17.07
CA SER A 44 -12.37 11.49 -17.55
C SER A 44 -12.90 12.80 -18.13
N VAL A 45 -12.59 13.05 -19.40
CA VAL A 45 -13.26 14.11 -20.16
C VAL A 45 -14.68 13.63 -20.42
N ALA A 46 -15.64 14.28 -19.76
CA ALA A 46 -17.04 14.16 -20.13
C ALA A 46 -17.19 14.58 -21.60
N GLN A 47 -17.23 13.59 -22.50
CA GLN A 47 -17.46 13.83 -23.91
C GLN A 47 -18.94 14.19 -24.08
N ALA A 48 -19.24 15.49 -24.05
CA ALA A 48 -20.56 15.99 -24.36
C ALA A 48 -20.92 15.57 -25.80
N GLY A 49 -21.89 14.67 -25.93
CA GLY A 49 -22.41 14.22 -27.21
C GLY A 49 -23.06 15.38 -27.96
N ILE A 50 -22.37 15.93 -28.95
CA ILE A 50 -22.96 16.89 -29.88
C ILE A 50 -23.84 16.11 -30.86
N ARG A 51 -25.16 16.23 -30.69
CA ARG A 51 -26.16 15.80 -31.67
C ARG A 51 -25.86 16.49 -33.00
N LYS A 52 -25.86 15.74 -34.12
CA LYS A 52 -25.80 16.30 -35.47
C LYS A 52 -26.95 17.30 -35.66
N GLY A 53 -26.61 18.58 -35.67
CA GLY A 53 -27.43 19.66 -36.21
C GLY A 53 -26.58 20.41 -37.22
N GLU A 54 -27.02 20.44 -38.47
CA GLU A 54 -26.42 21.25 -39.52
C GLU A 54 -26.53 22.74 -39.17
N SER A 55 -25.42 23.48 -39.29
CA SER A 55 -25.32 24.73 -40.08
C SER A 55 -24.13 25.62 -39.67
N ASN A 56 -23.33 25.97 -40.69
CA ASN A 56 -22.49 27.15 -40.89
C ASN A 56 -21.49 27.61 -39.79
N CYS A 57 -20.21 27.24 -39.97
CA CYS A 57 -19.06 27.98 -39.42
C CYS A 57 -18.43 28.92 -40.48
N PRO A 58 -18.19 30.21 -40.17
CA PRO A 58 -17.24 31.06 -40.91
C PRO A 58 -15.79 30.78 -40.49
N PRO A 59 -14.76 31.20 -41.26
CA PRO A 59 -13.39 30.70 -41.10
C PRO A 59 -12.70 31.30 -39.87
N CYS A 60 -12.03 30.44 -39.09
CA CYS A 60 -11.30 30.82 -37.89
C CYS A 60 -10.01 31.59 -38.25
N GLU A 61 -9.93 32.84 -37.80
CA GLU A 61 -8.70 33.64 -37.81
C GLU A 61 -7.74 33.21 -36.69
N LYS A 62 -6.44 33.32 -37.00
CA LYS A 62 -5.31 32.81 -36.22
C LYS A 62 -5.09 33.56 -34.90
N GLN A 63 -4.41 32.82 -34.00
CA GLN A 63 -3.67 33.24 -32.81
C GLN A 63 -4.43 33.26 -31.49
N VAL A 64 -4.46 32.10 -30.81
CA VAL A 64 -4.50 32.05 -29.35
C VAL A 64 -3.11 31.64 -28.88
N LYS A 65 -2.41 32.58 -28.23
CA LYS A 65 -1.18 32.29 -27.48
C LYS A 65 -1.54 31.25 -26.42
N CYS A 66 -0.92 30.07 -26.48
CA CYS A 66 -0.88 29.15 -25.35
C CYS A 66 -0.02 29.81 -24.26
N THR A 67 -0.63 30.58 -23.37
CA THR A 67 -0.04 30.84 -22.06
C THR A 67 0.00 29.50 -21.35
N GLY A 68 1.19 28.89 -21.32
CA GLY A 68 1.44 27.70 -20.54
C GLY A 68 1.02 27.97 -19.11
N SER A 69 0.01 27.25 -18.63
CA SER A 69 -0.25 27.15 -17.20
C SER A 69 0.93 26.39 -16.62
N LYS A 70 1.96 27.12 -16.22
CA LYS A 70 2.84 26.67 -15.14
C LYS A 70 1.98 26.77 -13.88
N ASP A 71 1.12 25.78 -13.67
CA ASP A 71 0.68 25.48 -12.31
C ASP A 71 1.91 24.94 -11.60
N ILE A 72 2.69 25.89 -11.09
CA ILE A 72 3.72 25.68 -10.10
C ILE A 72 2.98 25.00 -8.96
N VAL A 73 3.18 23.69 -8.81
CA VAL A 73 2.85 22.96 -7.60
C VAL A 73 3.41 23.80 -6.47
N LYS A 74 2.53 24.49 -5.74
CA LYS A 74 2.94 25.26 -4.58
C LYS A 74 3.64 24.25 -3.68
N ASN A 75 4.89 24.55 -3.32
CA ASN A 75 5.54 23.93 -2.17
C ASN A 75 4.69 24.31 -0.94
N GLN A 76 3.60 23.60 -0.74
CA GLN A 76 2.76 23.73 0.42
C GLN A 76 3.59 23.10 1.53
N LYS A 77 4.07 23.93 2.46
CA LYS A 77 4.67 23.40 3.68
C LYS A 77 3.62 22.50 4.31
N LEU A 78 3.96 21.23 4.46
CA LEU A 78 3.18 20.28 5.24
C LEU A 78 2.80 20.95 6.57
N ASP A 79 1.51 20.96 6.88
CA ASP A 79 1.03 21.55 8.11
C ASP A 79 1.38 20.61 9.27
N GLU A 80 2.34 21.03 10.11
CA GLU A 80 2.80 20.27 11.27
C GLU A 80 1.64 19.92 12.22
N GLU A 81 0.64 20.79 12.34
CA GLU A 81 -0.55 20.52 13.15
C GLU A 81 -1.38 19.37 12.55
N THR A 82 -1.57 19.38 11.23
CA THR A 82 -2.26 18.29 10.51
C THR A 82 -1.48 16.99 10.56
N ILE A 83 -0.14 17.00 10.41
CA ILE A 83 0.70 15.80 10.60
C ILE A 83 0.44 15.23 12.00
N SER A 84 0.60 16.06 13.03
CA SER A 84 0.42 15.63 14.41
C SER A 84 -0.97 15.04 14.67
N LYS A 85 -2.02 15.66 14.14
CA LYS A 85 -3.41 15.16 14.25
C LYS A 85 -3.59 13.82 13.54
N VAL A 86 -3.12 13.67 12.31
CA VAL A 86 -3.27 12.44 11.51
C VAL A 86 -2.50 11.30 12.17
N THR A 87 -1.24 11.53 12.57
CA THR A 87 -0.42 10.53 13.24
C THR A 87 -1.05 10.09 14.55
N LYS A 88 -1.50 11.03 15.39
CA LYS A 88 -2.16 10.70 16.66
C LYS A 88 -3.46 9.92 16.47
N GLN A 89 -4.25 10.27 15.46
CA GLN A 89 -5.47 9.54 15.12
C GLN A 89 -5.13 8.10 14.71
N PHE A 90 -4.16 7.91 13.83
CA PHE A 90 -3.71 6.59 13.41
C PHE A 90 -3.21 5.76 14.61
N GLU A 91 -2.42 6.35 15.50
CA GLU A 91 -1.92 5.67 16.70
C GLU A 91 -3.04 5.19 17.61
N GLN A 92 -4.03 6.05 17.89
CA GLN A 92 -5.20 5.68 18.69
C GLN A 92 -6.03 4.58 18.03
N ASP A 93 -6.27 4.67 16.73
CA ASP A 93 -7.03 3.67 15.98
C ASP A 93 -6.27 2.35 15.89
N SER A 94 -4.94 2.38 15.71
CA SER A 94 -4.08 1.21 15.67
C SER A 94 -4.06 0.46 17.00
N GLN A 95 -3.93 1.16 18.13
CA GLN A 95 -3.97 0.54 19.46
C GLN A 95 -5.28 -0.24 19.66
N ARG A 96 -6.41 0.41 19.35
CA ARG A 96 -7.73 -0.21 19.47
C ARG A 96 -7.87 -1.41 18.52
N PHE A 97 -7.36 -1.28 17.30
CA PHE A 97 -7.40 -2.36 16.32
C PHE A 97 -6.59 -3.58 16.78
N PHE A 98 -5.37 -3.35 17.29
CA PHE A 98 -4.50 -4.39 17.80
C PHE A 98 -5.09 -5.13 19.00
N GLU A 99 -5.59 -4.39 19.99
CA GLU A 99 -6.14 -4.97 21.21
C GLU A 99 -7.46 -5.70 20.98
N TYR A 100 -8.39 -5.09 20.24
CA TYR A 100 -9.77 -5.57 20.20
C TYR A 100 -10.14 -6.31 18.91
N THR A 101 -9.43 -6.09 17.82
CA THR A 101 -9.73 -6.73 16.52
C THR A 101 -8.76 -7.86 16.24
N LEU A 102 -7.45 -7.58 16.34
CA LEU A 102 -6.43 -8.61 16.14
C LEU A 102 -6.17 -9.45 17.39
N ASN A 103 -6.58 -8.97 18.57
CA ASN A 103 -6.37 -9.63 19.86
C ASN A 103 -4.89 -9.97 20.10
N LEU A 104 -4.00 -9.01 19.79
CA LEU A 104 -2.57 -9.13 20.02
C LEU A 104 -2.25 -9.00 21.52
N SER A 105 -1.18 -9.66 21.96
CA SER A 105 -0.65 -9.46 23.30
C SER A 105 0.03 -8.09 23.45
N SER A 106 0.20 -7.62 24.68
CA SER A 106 0.98 -6.41 24.96
C SER A 106 2.38 -6.49 24.35
N ASP A 107 3.05 -7.64 24.50
CA ASP A 107 4.40 -7.85 23.95
C ASP A 107 4.43 -7.72 22.41
N GLN A 108 3.42 -8.25 21.71
CA GLN A 108 3.33 -8.12 20.25
C GLN A 108 3.11 -6.66 19.82
N ILE A 109 2.33 -5.90 20.59
CA ILE A 109 2.08 -4.47 20.35
C ILE A 109 3.35 -3.65 20.61
N ASP A 110 4.07 -3.95 21.70
CA ASP A 110 5.34 -3.29 22.02
C ASP A 110 6.39 -3.54 20.91
N VAL A 111 6.48 -4.77 20.41
CA VAL A 111 7.36 -5.11 19.29
C VAL A 111 6.96 -4.36 18.01
N TYR A 112 5.67 -4.17 17.73
CA TYR A 112 5.25 -3.35 16.58
C TYR A 112 5.80 -1.92 16.67
N TYR A 113 5.68 -1.27 17.83
CA TYR A 113 6.19 0.09 17.99
C TYR A 113 7.71 0.17 17.90
N GLN A 114 8.43 -0.85 18.39
CA GLN A 114 9.88 -0.96 18.21
C GLN A 114 10.26 -1.08 16.72
N LEU A 115 9.61 -1.99 15.98
CA LEU A 115 9.85 -2.16 14.54
C LEU A 115 9.54 -0.89 13.75
N LYS A 116 8.49 -0.16 14.12
CA LYS A 116 8.15 1.15 13.52
C LYS A 116 9.29 2.16 13.72
N GLU A 117 9.82 2.28 14.94
CA GLU A 117 10.93 3.19 15.24
C GLU A 117 12.23 2.79 14.52
N GLU A 118 12.55 1.50 14.52
CA GLU A 118 13.72 0.95 13.84
C GLU A 118 13.67 1.18 12.34
N ARG A 119 12.52 0.94 11.69
CA ARG A 119 12.33 1.25 10.26
C ARG A 119 12.56 2.71 9.96
N ILE A 120 11.97 3.62 10.74
CA ILE A 120 12.14 5.07 10.55
C ILE A 120 13.61 5.45 10.66
N LYS A 121 14.31 4.90 11.65
CA LYS A 121 15.73 5.13 11.85
C LYS A 121 16.55 4.63 10.66
N GLU A 122 16.28 3.42 10.16
CA GLU A 122 17.01 2.83 9.05
C GLU A 122 16.82 3.61 7.74
N ILE A 123 15.59 4.02 7.41
CA ILE A 123 15.30 4.89 6.27
C ILE A 123 16.03 6.23 6.43
N THR A 124 15.99 6.81 7.63
CA THR A 124 16.67 8.08 7.92
C THR A 124 18.20 7.95 7.75
N GLU A 125 18.79 6.86 8.23
CA GLU A 125 20.22 6.58 8.06
C GLU A 125 20.60 6.32 6.60
N TYR A 126 19.76 5.63 5.84
CA TYR A 126 19.93 5.46 4.39
C TYR A 126 19.97 6.81 3.66
N LEU A 127 18.97 7.66 3.90
CA LEU A 127 18.87 8.98 3.27
C LEU A 127 20.02 9.91 3.72
N ASN A 128 20.37 9.91 5.01
CA ASN A 128 21.47 10.73 5.53
C ASN A 128 22.83 10.31 4.95
N ARG A 129 23.07 9.01 4.70
CA ARG A 129 24.30 8.55 4.05
C ARG A 129 24.41 9.06 2.60
N LYS A 130 23.29 9.17 1.90
CA LYS A 130 23.21 9.61 0.51
C LYS A 130 23.26 11.13 0.34
N TYR A 131 22.55 11.86 1.18
CA TYR A 131 22.30 13.29 0.99
C TYR A 131 22.75 14.18 2.15
N GLY A 132 23.26 13.60 3.24
CA GLY A 132 23.48 14.33 4.49
C GLY A 132 22.16 14.81 5.10
N GLN A 133 22.22 15.87 5.90
CA GLN A 133 21.05 16.48 6.56
C GLN A 133 20.27 17.43 5.63
N ALA A 134 20.06 17.04 4.37
CA ALA A 134 19.33 17.86 3.41
C ALA A 134 17.83 17.94 3.80
N SER A 135 17.26 19.14 3.74
CA SER A 135 15.84 19.38 4.09
C SER A 135 14.84 18.88 3.04
N THR A 136 15.31 18.59 1.83
CA THR A 136 14.48 18.11 0.72
C THR A 136 15.34 17.31 -0.22
N VAL A 137 14.90 16.10 -0.56
CA VAL A 137 15.61 15.18 -1.46
C VAL A 137 14.62 14.67 -2.48
N THR A 138 15.02 14.66 -3.75
CA THR A 138 14.28 13.99 -4.82
C THR A 138 14.91 12.62 -5.01
N LEU A 139 14.14 11.58 -4.72
CA LEU A 139 14.62 10.20 -4.80
C LEU A 139 14.62 9.71 -6.25
N THR A 140 15.68 9.00 -6.63
CA THR A 140 15.73 8.23 -7.87
C THR A 140 14.91 6.95 -7.74
N THR A 141 14.59 6.32 -8.88
CA THR A 141 13.92 5.01 -8.91
C THR A 141 14.70 3.96 -8.11
N ASP A 142 16.02 3.90 -8.25
CA ASP A 142 16.86 2.96 -7.49
C ASP A 142 16.78 3.21 -5.99
N GLU A 143 16.72 4.47 -5.56
CA GLU A 143 16.56 4.81 -4.14
C GLU A 143 15.19 4.45 -3.59
N MET A 144 14.13 4.60 -4.40
CA MET A 144 12.81 4.12 -4.03
C MET A 144 12.78 2.58 -3.92
N LEU A 145 13.50 1.87 -4.79
CA LEU A 145 13.63 0.41 -4.71
C LEU A 145 14.37 -0.02 -3.45
N GLU A 146 15.44 0.67 -3.06
CA GLU A 146 16.15 0.37 -1.79
C GLU A 146 15.27 0.61 -0.57
N MET A 147 14.52 1.72 -0.52
CA MET A 147 13.55 1.93 0.57
C MET A 147 12.45 0.86 0.58
N ALA A 148 11.97 0.43 -0.58
CA ALA A 148 10.98 -0.64 -0.68
C ALA A 148 11.52 -2.00 -0.16
N LYS A 149 12.83 -2.24 -0.25
CA LYS A 149 13.45 -3.42 0.37
C LYS A 149 13.42 -3.33 1.90
N ILE A 150 13.78 -2.17 2.45
CA ILE A 150 13.66 -1.92 3.90
C ILE A 150 12.21 -2.18 4.32
N ASP A 151 11.23 -1.62 3.62
CA ASP A 151 9.81 -1.82 3.91
C ASP A 151 9.42 -3.30 3.92
N LYS A 152 9.87 -4.05 2.92
CA LYS A 152 9.61 -5.47 2.80
C LYS A 152 10.22 -6.29 3.96
N ASP A 153 11.41 -5.92 4.41
CA ASP A 153 12.08 -6.60 5.51
C ASP A 153 11.30 -6.41 6.83
N TYR A 154 10.88 -5.18 7.13
CA TYR A 154 10.06 -4.89 8.32
C TYR A 154 8.65 -5.46 8.22
N ASP A 155 8.03 -5.48 7.02
CA ASP A 155 6.77 -6.18 6.79
C ASP A 155 6.92 -7.69 7.09
N GLY A 156 8.05 -8.29 6.71
CA GLY A 156 8.39 -9.67 7.05
C GLY A 156 8.48 -9.91 8.56
N MET A 157 9.22 -9.05 9.28
CA MET A 157 9.34 -9.14 10.74
C MET A 157 7.98 -8.95 11.43
N LEU A 158 7.20 -7.97 10.99
CA LEU A 158 5.88 -7.71 11.56
C LEU A 158 4.93 -8.89 11.35
N LYS A 159 5.01 -9.52 10.18
CA LYS A 159 4.26 -10.72 9.85
C LYS A 159 4.64 -11.92 10.73
N GLU A 160 5.90 -12.07 11.10
CA GLU A 160 6.34 -13.08 12.08
C GLU A 160 5.76 -12.82 13.47
N VAL A 161 5.67 -11.55 13.89
CA VAL A 161 5.13 -11.15 15.19
C VAL A 161 3.62 -11.31 15.25
N PHE A 162 2.89 -10.83 14.23
CA PHE A 162 1.42 -10.82 14.21
C PHE A 162 0.83 -12.16 13.77
N GLY A 163 1.55 -12.91 12.94
CA GLY A 163 1.03 -14.01 12.16
C GLY A 163 0.36 -13.54 10.86
N GLU A 164 0.35 -14.44 9.86
CA GLU A 164 -0.14 -14.18 8.49
C GLU A 164 -1.49 -13.46 8.44
N THR A 165 -2.51 -14.00 9.11
CA THR A 165 -3.88 -13.45 9.04
C THR A 165 -3.94 -12.05 9.64
N SER A 166 -3.41 -11.87 10.85
CA SER A 166 -3.45 -10.59 11.56
C SER A 166 -2.62 -9.52 10.84
N PHE A 167 -1.49 -9.90 10.23
CA PHE A 167 -0.69 -9.02 9.39
C PHE A 167 -1.47 -8.55 8.16
N ASN A 168 -2.12 -9.47 7.43
CA ASN A 168 -2.93 -9.12 6.27
C ASN A 168 -4.11 -8.20 6.63
N ASP A 169 -4.72 -8.39 7.81
CA ASP A 169 -5.80 -7.51 8.27
C ASP A 169 -5.28 -6.14 8.74
N TYR A 170 -4.08 -6.08 9.31
CA TYR A 170 -3.38 -4.81 9.57
C TYR A 170 -3.06 -4.05 8.28
N GLN A 171 -2.58 -4.73 7.22
CA GLN A 171 -2.33 -4.08 5.93
C GLN A 171 -3.61 -3.43 5.37
N LYS A 172 -4.73 -4.15 5.39
CA LYS A 172 -6.04 -3.60 4.99
C LYS A 172 -6.47 -2.43 5.87
N PHE A 173 -6.24 -2.49 7.18
CA PHE A 173 -6.53 -1.39 8.08
C PHE A 173 -5.76 -0.12 7.68
N ARG A 174 -4.44 -0.23 7.45
CA ARG A 174 -3.59 0.88 7.00
C ARG A 174 -4.02 1.42 5.63
N GLU A 175 -4.28 0.54 4.67
CA GLU A 175 -4.76 0.92 3.33
C GLU A 175 -6.09 1.66 3.40
N ASN A 176 -7.03 1.20 4.22
CA ASN A 176 -8.32 1.87 4.41
C ASN A 176 -8.16 3.24 5.08
N PHE A 177 -7.23 3.39 6.01
CA PHE A 177 -6.90 4.69 6.61
C PHE A 177 -6.33 5.65 5.54
N ASN A 178 -5.35 5.19 4.77
CA ASN A 178 -4.73 5.96 3.69
C ASN A 178 -5.73 6.34 2.59
N LYS A 179 -6.64 5.42 2.24
CA LYS A 179 -7.71 5.71 1.29
C LYS A 179 -8.59 6.87 1.74
N LYS A 180 -8.97 6.91 3.02
CA LYS A 180 -9.73 8.05 3.59
C LYS A 180 -8.94 9.35 3.53
N LEU A 181 -7.62 9.31 3.77
CA LEU A 181 -6.78 10.50 3.62
C LEU A 181 -6.76 11.00 2.17
N ILE A 182 -6.68 10.10 1.20
CA ILE A 182 -6.73 10.47 -0.23
C ILE A 182 -8.09 11.09 -0.58
N GLU A 183 -9.19 10.47 -0.13
CA GLU A 183 -10.56 10.98 -0.31
C GLU A 183 -10.75 12.38 0.31
N ASP A 184 -10.07 12.64 1.43
CA ASP A 184 -10.01 13.93 2.12
C ASP A 184 -9.06 14.95 1.46
N GLY A 185 -8.34 14.59 0.39
CA GLY A 185 -7.33 15.45 -0.24
C GLY A 185 -6.03 15.61 0.57
N LYS A 186 -5.76 14.69 1.50
CA LYS A 186 -4.60 14.67 2.42
C LYS A 186 -3.53 13.66 2.00
N MET A 187 -3.25 13.58 0.70
CA MET A 187 -2.28 12.61 0.11
C MET A 187 -0.85 12.79 0.62
N GLU A 188 -0.50 13.97 1.13
CA GLU A 188 0.84 14.25 1.67
C GLU A 188 1.05 13.65 3.08
N TYR A 189 0.00 13.13 3.73
CA TYR A 189 -0.01 12.66 5.11
C TYR A 189 -0.20 11.13 5.22
N LEU A 190 0.06 10.39 4.13
CA LEU A 190 -0.12 8.94 4.09
C LEU A 190 0.80 8.20 5.07
N ILE A 191 0.28 7.13 5.66
CA ILE A 191 1.01 6.26 6.59
C ILE A 191 1.64 5.10 5.82
N GLN A 192 2.96 4.94 5.91
CA GLN A 192 3.69 3.88 5.19
C GLN A 192 3.92 2.62 6.02
N PHE A 193 4.09 2.76 7.35
CA PHE A 193 4.30 1.70 8.34
C PHE A 193 3.63 2.13 9.65
#